data_AF-A0A180FZM9-F1
#
_entry.id   AF-A0A180FZM9-F1
#
_cell.length_a   1.000
_cell.length_b   1.000
_cell.length_c   1.000
_cell.angle_alpha   90.00
_cell.angle_beta   90.00
_cell.angle_gamma   90.00
#
_symmetry.space_group_name_H-M   'P 1'
#
loop_
_entity.id
_entity.type
_entity.pdbx_description
1 polymer ?
#
loop_
_entity_poly.entity_id
_entity_poly.type
_entity_poly.pdbx_seq_one_letter_code
_entity_poly.pdbx_strand_id
1 'polypeptide(L)'
;MYVPQDLRMIHPPFHPLPSFLSNPIPSIRNSTLTTFLEPNHSIPLTPIPPPGTHTHYTLQPPCPKSTMPRTRKPPAPTNRTPYQAATPPPSGSTKPKKWHLPVAMDRGFTTFIDHGCKLDRQGYPLYPNRATKFVIPADSSFINFPKIGYSQTVNVDKRSHDLWKVITVKCLGVLLCDRDDCEYAGPPPTGPGKIAELLSTNPVCPGFANQCPGKVYWQECEGTRCRLDIHKTGWGLLRHEGFHNHPWPHPKKPDPLALADLADAIKKNPQATALQLKIGQATGPDKQLDTITDIHESLGNSDRARYYRREILKEIDEVEDKKGGGGDKFLNDMFQWDQKGLEVISCSFRRGREHFTFQSPWMSERLLDRSEDGNKLYSGGLISDVTYRFFESGYLLTTSMYCDAIQRWIPVQLSWIRGLSEDYYTIHFTVLFQQFLLHSILPEEREKLATSIVDFSKAQQKGFVAAYMNVFGKTDANEAMKKLKGCREHF
;
A
#
# COMPACT_ATOMS: atom_id res chain seq x y z
N MET A 1 25.75 4.06 33.68
CA MET A 1 24.89 2.99 33.12
C MET A 1 24.23 3.55 31.88
N TYR A 2 24.59 2.97 30.74
CA TYR A 2 24.14 3.36 29.41
C TYR A 2 22.71 2.84 29.19
N VAL A 3 21.79 3.70 28.78
CA VAL A 3 20.47 3.34 28.22
C VAL A 3 20.31 4.10 26.90
N PRO A 4 19.86 3.48 25.80
CA PRO A 4 20.03 4.03 24.46
C PRO A 4 19.01 5.12 24.08
N GLN A 5 19.46 6.02 23.21
CA GLN A 5 18.67 6.95 22.42
C GLN A 5 17.68 6.18 21.52
N ASP A 6 16.40 6.53 21.54
CA ASP A 6 15.47 6.36 20.40
C ASP A 6 14.14 7.09 20.65
N LEU A 7 14.11 8.39 20.35
CA LEU A 7 12.88 9.13 20.06
C LEU A 7 13.11 9.95 18.79
N ARG A 8 13.15 9.25 17.65
CA ARG A 8 12.87 9.82 16.33
C ARG A 8 11.76 9.01 15.70
N MET A 9 10.60 9.62 15.51
CA MET A 9 9.62 9.09 14.57
C MET A 9 10.19 9.22 13.15
N ILE A 10 10.84 8.16 12.70
CA ILE A 10 11.27 8.01 11.31
C ILE A 10 10.01 7.66 10.50
N HIS A 11 9.38 8.67 9.90
CA HIS A 11 8.47 8.43 8.80
C HIS A 11 9.29 8.01 7.57
N PRO A 12 9.06 6.85 6.95
CA PRO A 12 9.63 6.57 5.64
C PRO A 12 9.04 7.56 4.62
N PRO A 13 9.81 7.98 3.60
CA PRO A 13 9.28 8.82 2.54
C PRO A 13 8.18 8.07 1.81
N PHE A 14 6.95 8.57 1.93
CA PHE A 14 5.84 8.19 1.05
C PHE A 14 6.18 8.65 -0.36
N HIS A 15 6.56 7.71 -1.22
CA HIS A 15 6.45 7.91 -2.67
C HIS A 15 5.05 7.44 -3.08
N PRO A 16 4.17 8.33 -3.57
CA PRO A 16 2.92 7.88 -4.16
C PRO A 16 3.22 7.02 -5.39
N LEU A 17 2.65 5.82 -5.44
CA LEU A 17 2.56 5.06 -6.69
C LEU A 17 1.60 5.81 -7.63
N PRO A 18 1.85 5.80 -8.95
CA PRO A 18 0.91 6.36 -9.90
C PRO A 18 -0.41 5.58 -9.84
N SER A 19 -1.53 6.30 -9.72
CA SER A 19 -2.87 5.73 -9.72
C SER A 19 -3.12 4.90 -10.98
N PHE A 20 -3.46 3.63 -10.82
CA PHE A 20 -3.67 2.69 -11.93
C PHE A 20 -4.98 2.94 -12.71
N LEU A 21 -5.84 3.86 -12.25
CA LEU A 21 -7.15 4.16 -12.84
C LEU A 21 -7.29 5.55 -13.48
N SER A 22 -6.21 6.34 -13.53
CA SER A 22 -6.26 7.68 -14.13
C SER A 22 -5.79 7.67 -15.59
N ASN A 23 -6.71 7.40 -16.51
CA ASN A 23 -6.65 7.96 -17.87
C ASN A 23 -7.87 8.86 -18.08
N PRO A 24 -7.70 10.06 -18.68
CA PRO A 24 -8.78 11.03 -18.84
C PRO A 24 -9.74 10.59 -19.96
N ILE A 25 -11.02 10.48 -19.62
CA ILE A 25 -12.11 10.37 -20.60
C ILE A 25 -12.30 11.77 -21.23
N PRO A 26 -12.31 11.91 -22.57
CA PRO A 26 -12.53 13.20 -23.21
C PRO A 26 -13.95 13.71 -22.97
N SER A 27 -14.03 14.98 -22.56
CA SER A 27 -15.24 15.77 -22.38
C SER A 27 -16.07 15.83 -23.67
N ILE A 28 -17.31 15.33 -23.61
CA ILE A 28 -18.36 15.66 -24.59
C ILE A 28 -19.20 16.79 -24.01
N ARG A 29 -19.30 17.89 -24.74
CA ARG A 29 -20.07 19.09 -24.40
C ARG A 29 -21.57 18.87 -24.63
N ASN A 30 -22.34 19.27 -23.62
CA ASN A 30 -23.71 19.79 -23.54
C ASN A 30 -24.66 19.72 -24.76
N SER A 31 -25.88 19.24 -24.49
CA SER A 31 -27.11 19.90 -24.96
C SER A 31 -28.26 19.75 -23.95
N THR A 32 -28.59 20.88 -23.32
CA THR A 32 -29.89 21.48 -22.99
C THR A 32 -31.14 20.62 -22.64
N LEU A 33 -31.55 20.77 -21.36
CA LEU A 33 -32.91 21.03 -20.80
C LEU A 33 -34.16 20.39 -21.43
N THR A 34 -35.01 19.73 -20.61
CA THR A 34 -36.31 20.27 -20.12
C THR A 34 -36.95 19.30 -19.10
N THR A 35 -37.56 19.88 -18.06
CA THR A 35 -38.37 19.38 -16.92
C THR A 35 -39.47 18.35 -17.21
N PHE A 36 -39.83 17.50 -16.23
CA PHE A 36 -41.21 17.32 -15.68
C PHE A 36 -41.29 16.29 -14.51
N LEU A 37 -41.90 16.74 -13.39
CA LEU A 37 -42.76 16.12 -12.35
C LEU A 37 -42.67 14.62 -11.92
N GLU A 38 -42.67 14.46 -10.58
CA GLU A 38 -42.96 13.32 -9.66
C GLU A 38 -44.21 12.42 -9.94
N PRO A 39 -44.60 11.40 -9.11
CA PRO A 39 -43.87 10.41 -8.27
C PRO A 39 -44.47 8.96 -8.33
N ASN A 40 -43.95 8.06 -7.47
CA ASN A 40 -44.51 6.79 -6.97
C ASN A 40 -44.44 5.53 -7.84
N HIS A 41 -43.81 4.46 -7.32
CA HIS A 41 -44.52 3.21 -7.00
C HIS A 41 -43.67 2.25 -6.15
N SER A 42 -44.25 1.87 -5.01
CA SER A 42 -43.82 0.81 -4.10
C SER A 42 -44.01 -0.57 -4.74
N ILE A 43 -43.05 -1.48 -4.56
CA ILE A 43 -43.23 -2.92 -4.87
C ILE A 43 -42.94 -3.74 -3.60
N PRO A 44 -43.83 -4.66 -3.20
CA PRO A 44 -43.79 -5.34 -1.91
C PRO A 44 -42.83 -6.54 -1.85
N LEU A 45 -42.30 -6.78 -0.66
CA LEU A 45 -41.49 -7.93 -0.26
C LEU A 45 -42.35 -9.22 -0.20
N THR A 46 -41.89 -10.28 -0.86
CA THR A 46 -42.41 -11.65 -0.66
C THR A 46 -41.57 -12.42 0.37
N PRO A 47 -42.19 -13.19 1.29
CA PRO A 47 -41.50 -13.84 2.40
C PRO A 47 -40.83 -15.18 2.04
N ILE A 48 -39.74 -15.47 2.75
CA ILE A 48 -38.90 -16.67 2.69
C ILE A 48 -39.59 -17.85 3.44
N PRO A 49 -39.59 -19.09 2.92
CA PRO A 49 -40.06 -20.26 3.67
C PRO A 49 -38.98 -20.86 4.60
N PRO A 50 -39.37 -21.52 5.71
CA PRO A 50 -38.47 -21.95 6.80
C PRO A 50 -37.70 -23.27 6.51
N PRO A 51 -36.65 -23.58 7.30
CA PRO A 51 -35.72 -24.67 7.00
C PRO A 51 -36.28 -26.06 7.36
N GLY A 52 -36.20 -26.97 6.39
CA GLY A 52 -36.58 -28.38 6.53
C GLY A 52 -35.43 -29.25 7.08
N THR A 53 -35.73 -29.84 8.23
CA THR A 53 -35.17 -30.99 8.96
C THR A 53 -34.23 -31.99 8.27
N HIS A 54 -33.22 -32.38 9.06
CA HIS A 54 -32.31 -33.52 8.94
C HIS A 54 -32.92 -34.81 8.36
N THR A 55 -32.18 -35.44 7.44
CA THR A 55 -32.29 -36.89 7.16
C THR A 55 -30.93 -37.52 6.90
N HIS A 56 -30.52 -38.35 7.88
CA HIS A 56 -29.76 -39.61 7.81
C HIS A 56 -28.82 -39.89 6.62
N TYR A 57 -27.53 -39.98 6.95
CA TYR A 57 -26.52 -40.70 6.18
C TYR A 57 -26.84 -42.20 6.14
N THR A 58 -26.94 -42.75 4.93
CA THR A 58 -26.94 -44.21 4.70
C THR A 58 -25.74 -44.54 3.82
N LEU A 59 -24.84 -45.36 4.36
CA LEU A 59 -23.66 -45.89 3.68
C LEU A 59 -24.10 -46.89 2.61
N GLN A 60 -23.69 -46.67 1.35
CA GLN A 60 -23.77 -47.67 0.28
C GLN A 60 -22.48 -48.52 0.21
N PRO A 61 -22.59 -49.82 -0.13
CA PRO A 61 -21.46 -50.75 -0.22
C PRO A 61 -20.62 -50.57 -1.51
N PRO A 62 -19.38 -51.09 -1.56
CA PRO A 62 -18.46 -50.83 -2.66
C PRO A 62 -18.82 -51.63 -3.94
N CYS A 63 -18.75 -50.96 -5.09
CA CYS A 63 -18.88 -51.55 -6.42
C CYS A 63 -17.55 -52.21 -6.87
N PRO A 64 -17.58 -53.25 -7.73
CA PRO A 64 -16.47 -54.18 -7.91
C PRO A 64 -15.35 -53.70 -8.86
N LYS A 65 -14.17 -54.29 -8.65
CA LYS A 65 -12.89 -54.04 -9.31
C LYS A 65 -12.99 -54.26 -10.83
N SER A 66 -12.68 -53.22 -11.62
CA SER A 66 -12.40 -53.35 -13.05
C SER A 66 -10.92 -53.67 -13.28
N THR A 67 -10.67 -54.80 -13.92
CA THR A 67 -9.38 -55.30 -14.41
C THR A 67 -8.79 -54.42 -15.50
N MET A 68 -7.56 -53.93 -15.28
CA MET A 68 -6.73 -53.21 -16.26
C MET A 68 -6.07 -54.20 -17.25
N PRO A 69 -6.08 -53.93 -18.58
CA PRO A 69 -5.25 -54.68 -19.53
C PRO A 69 -3.76 -54.28 -19.44
N ARG A 70 -2.92 -55.31 -19.60
CA ARG A 70 -1.44 -55.31 -19.61
C ARG A 70 -0.80 -54.20 -20.46
N THR A 71 0.22 -53.59 -19.88
CA THR A 71 1.21 -52.67 -20.44
C THR A 71 1.95 -53.26 -21.65
N ARG A 72 2.06 -52.47 -22.74
CA ARG A 72 3.10 -52.63 -23.76
C ARG A 72 4.30 -51.76 -23.36
N LYS A 73 5.49 -52.37 -23.29
CA LYS A 73 6.78 -51.71 -23.07
C LYS A 73 7.06 -50.67 -24.18
N PRO A 74 7.55 -49.46 -23.86
CA PRO A 74 8.16 -48.57 -24.85
C PRO A 74 9.53 -49.11 -25.29
N PRO A 75 9.97 -48.84 -26.53
CA PRO A 75 11.30 -49.23 -26.99
C PRO A 75 12.40 -48.38 -26.34
N ALA A 76 13.60 -48.98 -26.24
CA ALA A 76 14.81 -48.41 -25.67
C ALA A 76 15.32 -47.15 -26.40
N PRO A 77 16.04 -46.24 -25.73
CA PRO A 77 16.47 -44.97 -26.31
C PRO A 77 17.54 -45.18 -27.38
N THR A 78 17.26 -44.70 -28.59
CA THR A 78 18.24 -44.56 -29.67
C THR A 78 19.28 -43.49 -29.31
N ASN A 79 20.56 -43.87 -29.42
CA ASN A 79 21.74 -43.02 -29.33
C ASN A 79 21.53 -41.66 -30.00
N ARG A 80 21.53 -40.58 -29.19
CA ARG A 80 21.69 -39.22 -29.71
C ARG A 80 23.17 -39.02 -30.05
N THR A 81 23.44 -38.75 -31.32
CA THR A 81 24.71 -38.19 -31.78
C THR A 81 25.03 -36.89 -31.02
N PRO A 82 26.31 -36.60 -30.73
CA PRO A 82 26.70 -35.35 -30.09
C PRO A 82 26.31 -34.19 -31.01
N TYR A 83 25.55 -33.22 -30.50
CA TYR A 83 25.31 -31.96 -31.19
C TYR A 83 26.66 -31.33 -31.54
N GLN A 84 26.94 -31.21 -32.85
CA GLN A 84 28.06 -30.42 -33.34
C GLN A 84 27.86 -28.98 -32.87
N ALA A 85 28.84 -28.47 -32.13
CA ALA A 85 28.90 -27.08 -31.73
C ALA A 85 28.86 -26.20 -32.99
N ALA A 86 27.89 -25.29 -33.06
CA ALA A 86 27.87 -24.26 -34.07
C ALA A 86 29.16 -23.43 -33.94
N THR A 87 29.89 -23.29 -35.04
CA THR A 87 31.11 -22.48 -35.13
C THR A 87 30.83 -21.06 -34.62
N PRO A 88 31.64 -20.50 -33.71
CA PRO A 88 31.44 -19.13 -33.24
C PRO A 88 31.59 -18.14 -34.41
N PRO A 89 30.84 -17.02 -34.41
CA PRO A 89 30.99 -16.00 -35.42
C PRO A 89 32.43 -15.43 -35.39
N PRO A 90 32.98 -14.98 -36.52
CA PRO A 90 34.35 -14.51 -36.60
C PRO A 90 34.57 -13.36 -35.61
N SER A 91 35.65 -13.50 -34.84
CA SER A 91 36.18 -12.53 -33.88
C SER A 91 36.55 -11.22 -34.57
N GLY A 92 35.56 -10.35 -34.77
CA GLY A 92 35.75 -8.93 -34.98
C GLY A 92 35.19 -8.20 -33.76
N SER A 93 36.06 -7.70 -32.88
CA SER A 93 35.66 -6.84 -31.76
C SER A 93 35.23 -5.46 -32.29
N THR A 94 34.10 -5.39 -32.98
CA THR A 94 33.42 -4.11 -33.19
C THR A 94 32.86 -3.68 -31.84
N LYS A 95 33.34 -2.54 -31.31
CA LYS A 95 32.75 -1.90 -30.12
C LYS A 95 31.21 -1.92 -30.26
N PRO A 96 30.47 -2.32 -29.22
CA PRO A 96 29.02 -2.45 -29.32
C PRO A 96 28.42 -1.12 -29.80
N LYS A 97 27.65 -1.15 -30.90
CA LYS A 97 27.00 0.06 -31.42
C LYS A 97 26.16 0.67 -30.30
N LYS A 98 26.51 1.89 -29.91
CA LYS A 98 25.79 2.64 -28.88
C LYS A 98 24.42 3.00 -29.44
N TRP A 99 23.36 2.70 -28.69
CA TRP A 99 22.03 3.09 -29.10
C TRP A 99 21.88 4.62 -29.05
N HIS A 100 21.46 5.21 -30.16
CA HIS A 100 21.11 6.62 -30.24
C HIS A 100 19.64 6.85 -29.84
N LEU A 101 19.29 8.09 -29.53
CA LEU A 101 17.90 8.48 -29.29
C LEU A 101 17.08 8.30 -30.58
N PRO A 102 15.86 7.75 -30.51
CA PRO A 102 15.05 7.46 -31.68
C PRO A 102 14.29 8.71 -32.16
N VAL A 103 15.00 9.74 -32.61
CA VAL A 103 14.40 11.04 -33.01
C VAL A 103 13.42 10.91 -34.19
N ALA A 104 13.63 9.92 -35.06
CA ALA A 104 12.73 9.64 -36.18
C ALA A 104 11.41 8.97 -35.78
N MET A 105 11.30 8.45 -34.54
CA MET A 105 10.09 7.81 -34.00
C MET A 105 9.47 6.82 -35.00
N ASP A 106 8.17 6.93 -35.31
CA ASP A 106 7.46 6.03 -36.24
C ASP A 106 8.02 6.02 -37.67
N ARG A 107 8.75 7.07 -38.08
CA ARG A 107 9.39 7.11 -39.41
C ARG A 107 10.66 6.28 -39.49
N GLY A 108 11.24 5.89 -38.35
CA GLY A 108 12.52 5.18 -38.27
C GLY A 108 12.47 3.83 -37.56
N PHE A 109 11.35 3.50 -36.92
CA PHE A 109 11.22 2.29 -36.12
C PHE A 109 9.89 1.60 -36.37
N THR A 110 9.95 0.28 -36.50
CA THR A 110 8.80 -0.62 -36.55
C THR A 110 8.96 -1.71 -35.50
N THR A 111 7.84 -2.27 -35.06
CA THR A 111 7.84 -3.40 -34.13
C THR A 111 8.36 -4.65 -34.85
N PHE A 112 9.29 -5.34 -34.20
CA PHE A 112 9.85 -6.62 -34.61
C PHE A 112 10.11 -7.45 -33.35
N ILE A 113 9.37 -8.56 -33.20
CA ILE A 113 9.49 -9.45 -32.04
C ILE A 113 10.23 -10.71 -32.49
N ASP A 114 11.38 -10.95 -31.89
CA ASP A 114 12.23 -12.09 -32.21
C ASP A 114 11.82 -13.33 -31.38
N HIS A 115 12.41 -14.49 -31.70
CA HIS A 115 12.13 -15.74 -31.03
C HIS A 115 12.55 -15.73 -29.55
N GLY A 116 11.79 -16.47 -28.74
CA GLY A 116 12.08 -16.65 -27.32
C GLY A 116 11.64 -15.47 -26.44
N CYS A 117 10.83 -14.55 -26.96
CA CYS A 117 10.11 -13.57 -26.15
C CYS A 117 8.88 -14.18 -25.47
N LYS A 118 8.54 -13.69 -24.28
CA LYS A 118 7.21 -13.91 -23.66
C LYS A 118 6.43 -12.60 -23.74
N LEU A 119 5.35 -12.62 -24.51
CA LEU A 119 4.42 -11.51 -24.66
C LEU A 119 3.31 -11.60 -23.61
N ASP A 120 2.77 -10.46 -23.20
CA ASP A 120 1.51 -10.42 -22.46
C ASP A 120 0.29 -10.44 -23.40
N ARG A 121 -0.92 -10.39 -22.82
CA ARG A 121 -2.17 -10.41 -23.61
C ARG A 121 -2.42 -9.17 -24.46
N GLN A 122 -1.66 -8.08 -24.26
CA GLN A 122 -1.68 -6.91 -25.16
C GLN A 122 -0.61 -7.02 -26.27
N GLY A 123 0.16 -8.10 -26.31
CA GLY A 123 1.25 -8.29 -27.26
C GLY A 123 2.54 -7.56 -26.88
N TYR A 124 2.62 -7.00 -25.67
CA TYR A 124 3.83 -6.32 -25.20
C TYR A 124 4.89 -7.35 -24.78
N PRO A 125 6.16 -7.23 -25.25
CA PRO A 125 7.22 -8.16 -24.90
C PRO A 125 7.73 -7.91 -23.47
N LEU A 126 7.00 -8.46 -22.50
CA LEU A 126 7.36 -8.38 -21.08
C LEU A 126 8.70 -9.06 -20.79
N TYR A 127 9.01 -10.13 -21.51
CA TYR A 127 10.33 -10.77 -21.51
C TYR A 127 10.91 -10.71 -22.92
N PRO A 128 11.54 -9.59 -23.31
CA PRO A 128 12.16 -9.48 -24.63
C PRO A 128 13.41 -10.37 -24.72
N ASN A 129 13.72 -10.84 -25.91
CA ASN A 129 14.89 -11.69 -26.17
C ASN A 129 15.41 -11.43 -27.59
N ARG A 130 16.65 -11.87 -27.87
CA ARG A 130 17.31 -11.72 -29.18
C ARG A 130 17.23 -10.29 -29.71
N ALA A 131 16.92 -10.06 -30.99
CA ALA A 131 16.95 -8.74 -31.60
C ALA A 131 15.57 -8.03 -31.57
N THR A 132 14.89 -8.03 -30.43
CA THR A 132 13.51 -7.51 -30.32
C THR A 132 13.44 -5.98 -30.25
N LYS A 133 12.52 -5.38 -31.01
CA LYS A 133 12.13 -3.97 -30.97
C LYS A 133 10.63 -3.86 -30.86
N PHE A 134 10.14 -3.00 -29.98
CA PHE A 134 8.70 -2.80 -29.82
C PHE A 134 8.40 -1.32 -29.73
N VAL A 135 7.60 -0.82 -30.67
CA VAL A 135 7.18 0.58 -30.76
C VAL A 135 5.86 0.74 -30.01
N ILE A 136 5.79 1.77 -29.18
CA ILE A 136 4.58 2.20 -28.46
C ILE A 136 4.15 3.51 -29.11
N PRO A 137 3.09 3.52 -29.93
CA PRO A 137 2.53 4.75 -30.47
C PRO A 137 2.02 5.68 -29.36
N ALA A 138 2.00 6.99 -29.62
CA ALA A 138 1.64 8.00 -28.61
C ALA A 138 0.19 7.91 -28.11
N ASP A 139 -0.71 7.38 -28.94
CA ASP A 139 -2.14 7.20 -28.70
C ASP A 139 -2.50 5.80 -28.18
N SER A 140 -1.51 4.91 -28.05
CA SER A 140 -1.69 3.55 -27.58
C SER A 140 -1.39 3.41 -26.09
N SER A 141 -2.10 2.51 -25.41
CA SER A 141 -1.86 2.20 -24.00
C SER A 141 -1.54 0.72 -23.80
N PHE A 142 -0.29 0.46 -23.40
CA PHE A 142 0.16 -0.84 -22.94
C PHE A 142 0.38 -0.75 -21.43
N ILE A 143 -0.46 -1.42 -20.65
CA ILE A 143 -0.51 -1.28 -19.19
C ILE A 143 0.82 -1.71 -18.55
N ASN A 144 1.45 -2.73 -19.13
CA ASN A 144 2.74 -3.20 -18.68
C ASN A 144 3.91 -2.31 -19.12
N PHE A 145 3.78 -1.36 -20.04
CA PHE A 145 4.90 -0.47 -20.37
C PHE A 145 5.11 0.56 -19.23
N PRO A 146 6.35 0.80 -18.73
CA PRO A 146 7.66 0.35 -19.23
C PRO A 146 8.29 -0.80 -18.41
N LYS A 147 7.49 -1.74 -17.90
CA LYS A 147 7.91 -2.88 -17.07
C LYS A 147 8.61 -3.96 -17.88
N ILE A 148 9.59 -4.60 -17.29
CA ILE A 148 10.21 -5.84 -17.79
C ILE A 148 10.07 -6.92 -16.72
N GLY A 149 9.85 -8.16 -17.16
CA GLY A 149 9.43 -9.27 -16.31
C GLY A 149 10.55 -10.03 -15.62
N TYR A 150 11.78 -9.99 -16.13
CA TYR A 150 12.92 -10.68 -15.53
C TYR A 150 13.60 -9.86 -14.41
N SER A 151 14.36 -10.54 -13.54
CA SER A 151 15.15 -9.89 -12.50
C SER A 151 16.21 -8.99 -13.10
N GLN A 152 16.27 -7.74 -12.65
CA GLN A 152 17.04 -6.72 -13.33
C GLN A 152 17.51 -5.60 -12.41
N THR A 153 18.56 -4.91 -12.84
CA THR A 153 18.86 -3.55 -12.40
C THR A 153 18.47 -2.56 -13.48
N VAL A 154 18.06 -1.36 -13.06
CA VAL A 154 17.60 -0.30 -13.94
C VAL A 154 18.41 0.97 -13.69
N ASN A 155 18.78 1.64 -14.77
CA ASN A 155 19.31 3.00 -14.73
C ASN A 155 18.36 3.90 -15.54
N VAL A 156 18.05 5.08 -15.01
CA VAL A 156 17.11 6.02 -15.62
C VAL A 156 17.83 7.35 -15.85
N ASP A 157 17.93 7.74 -17.11
CA ASP A 157 18.46 9.03 -17.52
C ASP A 157 17.33 9.90 -18.10
N LYS A 158 17.39 11.21 -17.86
CA LYS A 158 16.64 12.19 -18.64
C LYS A 158 17.56 12.85 -19.66
N ARG A 159 17.10 13.04 -20.90
CA ARG A 159 17.92 13.56 -21.99
C ARG A 159 17.18 14.62 -22.80
N SER A 160 17.98 15.48 -23.43
CA SER A 160 17.50 16.56 -24.31
C SER A 160 16.48 17.45 -23.60
N HIS A 161 16.87 18.09 -22.50
CA HIS A 161 15.99 18.96 -21.71
C HIS A 161 14.69 18.26 -21.28
N ASP A 162 14.82 17.07 -20.70
CA ASP A 162 13.69 16.24 -20.20
C ASP A 162 12.67 15.80 -21.27
N LEU A 163 12.98 15.94 -22.56
CA LEU A 163 12.13 15.43 -23.65
C LEU A 163 12.08 13.90 -23.69
N TRP A 164 13.17 13.24 -23.28
CA TRP A 164 13.33 11.80 -23.31
C TRP A 164 13.67 11.25 -21.93
N LYS A 165 12.92 10.24 -21.50
CA LYS A 165 13.29 9.36 -20.39
C LYS A 165 13.85 8.07 -20.98
N VAL A 166 15.10 7.76 -20.64
CA VAL A 166 15.81 6.58 -21.12
C VAL A 166 16.02 5.63 -19.95
N ILE A 167 15.47 4.43 -20.05
CA ILE A 167 15.62 3.37 -19.06
C ILE A 167 16.54 2.32 -19.65
N THR A 168 17.71 2.11 -19.04
CA THR A 168 18.62 1.01 -19.39
C THR A 168 18.41 -0.12 -18.40
N VAL A 169 18.26 -1.33 -18.91
CA VAL A 169 17.92 -2.51 -18.14
C VAL A 169 19.04 -3.55 -18.30
N LYS A 170 19.63 -3.98 -17.18
CA LYS A 170 20.57 -5.11 -17.13
C LYS A 170 19.87 -6.30 -16.47
N CYS A 171 19.81 -7.43 -17.17
CA CYS A 171 19.32 -8.68 -16.59
C CYS A 171 20.33 -9.20 -15.56
N LEU A 172 19.82 -9.70 -14.44
CA LEU A 172 20.63 -10.32 -13.39
C LEU A 172 20.72 -11.85 -13.54
N GLY A 173 20.05 -12.44 -14.51
CA GLY A 173 19.95 -13.90 -14.64
C GLY A 173 18.96 -14.50 -13.65
N VAL A 174 19.27 -15.70 -13.17
CA VAL A 174 18.33 -16.57 -12.44
C VAL A 174 19.04 -17.37 -11.34
N LEU A 175 18.30 -17.68 -10.27
CA LEU A 175 18.72 -18.63 -9.24
C LEU A 175 18.19 -20.02 -9.59
N LEU A 176 19.06 -21.02 -9.65
CA LEU A 176 18.73 -22.39 -10.04
C LEU A 176 19.10 -23.38 -8.95
N CYS A 177 18.43 -24.53 -8.96
CA CYS A 177 18.84 -25.67 -8.14
C CYS A 177 19.98 -26.42 -8.83
N ASP A 178 20.92 -26.93 -8.04
CA ASP A 178 22.01 -27.80 -8.49
C ASP A 178 21.59 -29.24 -8.82
N ARG A 179 20.30 -29.59 -8.69
CA ARG A 179 19.78 -30.92 -9.03
C ARG A 179 19.03 -30.87 -10.35
N ASP A 180 19.37 -31.77 -11.27
CA ASP A 180 18.80 -31.83 -12.62
C ASP A 180 17.29 -32.14 -12.64
N ASP A 181 16.76 -32.75 -11.58
CA ASP A 181 15.34 -33.09 -11.43
C ASP A 181 14.49 -31.95 -10.81
N CYS A 182 15.13 -30.84 -10.42
CA CYS A 182 14.45 -29.71 -9.78
C CYS A 182 14.33 -28.52 -10.73
N GLU A 183 13.10 -28.20 -11.14
CA GLU A 183 12.78 -27.09 -12.05
C GLU A 183 12.78 -25.70 -11.38
N TYR A 184 13.37 -25.57 -10.19
CA TYR A 184 13.36 -24.30 -9.45
C TYR A 184 14.11 -23.21 -10.23
N ALA A 185 13.38 -22.16 -10.62
CA ALA A 185 13.90 -20.94 -11.24
C ALA A 185 13.48 -19.70 -10.44
N GLY A 186 14.33 -19.28 -9.50
CA GLY A 186 14.06 -18.17 -8.59
C GLY A 186 14.60 -16.82 -9.06
N PRO A 187 13.96 -15.69 -8.69
CA PRO A 187 14.48 -14.37 -8.97
C PRO A 187 15.67 -14.02 -8.04
N PRO A 188 16.84 -13.63 -8.58
CA PRO A 188 17.94 -13.14 -7.74
C PRO A 188 17.61 -11.82 -7.04
N PRO A 189 18.21 -11.53 -5.86
CA PRO A 189 18.15 -10.21 -5.24
C PRO A 189 18.69 -9.11 -6.15
N THR A 190 18.04 -7.94 -6.16
CA THR A 190 18.40 -6.83 -7.06
C THR A 190 19.36 -5.80 -6.44
N GLY A 191 19.59 -5.86 -5.13
CA GLY A 191 20.46 -4.92 -4.43
C GLY A 191 21.95 -5.15 -4.73
N PRO A 192 22.79 -4.11 -4.78
CA PRO A 192 24.23 -4.26 -4.94
C PRO A 192 24.81 -5.22 -3.88
N GLY A 193 25.62 -6.19 -4.30
CA GLY A 193 26.22 -7.20 -3.41
C GLY A 193 25.25 -8.23 -2.83
N LYS A 194 23.93 -8.06 -2.96
CA LYS A 194 22.93 -8.93 -2.32
C LYS A 194 22.88 -10.35 -2.88
N ILE A 195 23.28 -10.55 -4.14
CA ILE A 195 23.40 -11.91 -4.70
C ILE A 195 24.54 -12.65 -4.00
N ALA A 196 25.72 -12.04 -3.86
CA ALA A 196 26.86 -12.64 -3.17
C ALA A 196 26.57 -12.90 -1.69
N GLU A 197 25.90 -11.96 -1.01
CA GLU A 197 25.43 -12.12 0.37
C GLU A 197 24.44 -13.29 0.52
N LEU A 198 23.51 -13.45 -0.43
CA LEU A 198 22.62 -14.61 -0.42
C LEU A 198 23.40 -15.90 -0.58
N LEU A 199 24.30 -15.98 -1.56
CA LEU A 199 25.06 -17.19 -1.84
C LEU A 199 26.04 -17.57 -0.71
N SER A 200 26.56 -16.59 0.04
CA SER A 200 27.44 -16.87 1.18
C SER A 200 26.74 -17.59 2.32
N THR A 201 25.40 -17.52 2.41
CA THR A 201 24.60 -18.30 3.37
C THR A 201 24.42 -19.77 2.95
N ASN A 202 24.90 -20.16 1.77
CA ASN A 202 24.71 -21.49 1.19
C ASN A 202 23.21 -21.92 1.21
N PRO A 203 22.33 -21.18 0.51
CA PRO A 203 20.89 -21.34 0.62
C PRO A 203 20.42 -22.68 0.06
N VAL A 204 19.54 -23.35 0.82
CA VAL A 204 18.80 -24.54 0.38
C VAL A 204 17.74 -24.18 -0.65
N CYS A 205 17.46 -25.11 -1.57
CA CYS A 205 16.49 -24.93 -2.63
C CYS A 205 15.05 -24.83 -2.07
N PRO A 206 14.31 -23.75 -2.40
CA PRO A 206 12.89 -23.65 -2.04
C PRO A 206 11.96 -24.60 -2.82
N GLY A 207 12.50 -25.28 -3.84
CA GLY A 207 11.77 -26.25 -4.65
C GLY A 207 11.08 -27.32 -3.81
N PHE A 208 9.94 -27.82 -4.32
CA PHE A 208 9.10 -28.80 -3.61
C PHE A 208 8.72 -28.34 -2.18
N ALA A 209 8.33 -27.07 -2.02
CA ALA A 209 7.96 -26.48 -0.72
C ALA A 209 9.07 -26.64 0.36
N ASN A 210 10.31 -26.35 -0.03
CA ASN A 210 11.53 -26.50 0.79
C ASN A 210 11.90 -27.96 1.14
N GLN A 211 11.36 -28.94 0.41
CA GLN A 211 11.74 -30.35 0.57
C GLN A 211 12.89 -30.77 -0.37
N CYS A 212 13.24 -29.93 -1.35
CA CYS A 212 14.38 -30.20 -2.21
C CYS A 212 15.69 -30.15 -1.39
N PRO A 213 16.50 -31.23 -1.38
CA PRO A 213 17.78 -31.23 -0.67
C PRO A 213 18.88 -30.50 -1.45
N GLY A 214 18.58 -30.02 -2.66
CA GLY A 214 19.51 -29.28 -3.50
C GLY A 214 19.86 -27.91 -2.95
N LYS A 215 20.94 -27.35 -3.49
CA LYS A 215 21.41 -26.00 -3.17
C LYS A 215 21.11 -25.06 -4.32
N VAL A 216 20.98 -23.78 -3.98
CA VAL A 216 20.77 -22.73 -4.98
C VAL A 216 22.09 -22.16 -5.43
N TYR A 217 22.29 -22.08 -6.74
CA TYR A 217 23.38 -21.32 -7.35
C TYR A 217 22.82 -20.21 -8.25
N TRP A 218 23.68 -19.25 -8.58
CA TRP A 218 23.33 -18.15 -9.46
C TRP A 218 23.91 -18.37 -10.86
N GLN A 219 23.04 -18.33 -11.87
CA GLN A 219 23.46 -18.23 -13.26
C GLN A 219 23.34 -16.77 -13.71
N GLU A 220 24.47 -16.07 -13.81
CA GLU A 220 24.51 -14.69 -14.33
C GLU A 220 24.08 -14.65 -15.80
N CYS A 221 23.33 -13.60 -16.18
CA CYS A 221 23.00 -13.31 -17.56
C CYS A 221 23.97 -12.28 -18.13
N GLU A 222 24.82 -12.71 -19.05
CA GLU A 222 25.76 -11.84 -19.75
C GLU A 222 25.39 -11.66 -21.23
N GLY A 223 25.91 -10.61 -21.85
CA GLY A 223 25.77 -10.40 -23.30
C GLY A 223 24.40 -9.87 -23.76
N THR A 224 23.48 -9.57 -22.85
CA THR A 224 22.18 -8.96 -23.18
C THR A 224 22.17 -7.46 -22.93
N ARG A 225 21.43 -6.72 -23.77
CA ARG A 225 21.21 -5.28 -23.62
C ARG A 225 19.73 -5.00 -23.79
N CYS A 226 19.15 -4.23 -22.88
CA CYS A 226 17.77 -3.78 -23.00
C CYS A 226 17.68 -2.29 -22.68
N ARG A 227 16.89 -1.55 -23.46
CA ARG A 227 16.64 -0.12 -23.27
C ARG A 227 15.23 0.23 -23.67
N LEU A 228 14.61 1.09 -22.87
CA LEU A 228 13.34 1.73 -23.18
C LEU A 228 13.57 3.24 -23.34
N ASP A 229 13.12 3.80 -24.43
CA ASP A 229 13.10 5.24 -24.69
C ASP A 229 11.66 5.72 -24.63
N ILE A 230 11.36 6.69 -23.77
CA ILE A 230 10.02 7.25 -23.58
C ILE A 230 10.08 8.74 -23.89
N HIS A 231 9.32 9.16 -24.90
CA HIS A 231 9.21 10.56 -25.28
C HIS A 231 8.08 11.24 -24.51
N LYS A 232 8.19 12.55 -24.28
CA LYS A 232 7.15 13.35 -23.60
C LYS A 232 5.77 13.29 -24.25
N THR A 233 5.67 12.91 -25.53
CA THR A 233 4.39 12.78 -26.23
C THR A 233 3.64 11.49 -25.89
N GLY A 234 4.22 10.60 -25.10
CA GLY A 234 3.67 9.27 -24.82
C GLY A 234 4.23 8.16 -25.72
N TRP A 235 4.90 8.52 -26.82
CA TRP A 235 5.55 7.55 -27.69
C TRP A 235 6.71 6.84 -26.98
N GLY A 236 6.86 5.55 -27.20
CA GLY A 236 7.89 4.73 -26.58
C GLY A 236 8.55 3.75 -27.54
N LEU A 237 9.75 3.30 -27.18
CA LEU A 237 10.47 2.26 -27.91
C LEU A 237 11.22 1.37 -26.93
N LEU A 238 10.92 0.08 -26.94
CA LEU A 238 11.75 -0.96 -26.33
C LEU A 238 12.71 -1.50 -27.38
N ARG A 239 13.98 -1.64 -27.01
CA ARG A 239 15.02 -2.32 -27.79
C ARG A 239 15.72 -3.36 -26.93
N HIS A 240 15.91 -4.54 -27.49
CA HIS A 240 16.65 -5.64 -26.91
C HIS A 240 17.67 -6.18 -27.91
N GLU A 241 18.84 -6.58 -27.42
CA GLU A 241 19.90 -7.28 -28.14
C GLU A 241 20.49 -8.36 -27.23
N GLY A 242 20.95 -9.48 -27.81
CA GLY A 242 21.57 -10.60 -27.07
C GLY A 242 20.58 -11.73 -26.74
N PHE A 243 21.08 -12.84 -26.20
CA PHE A 243 20.27 -14.04 -25.94
C PHE A 243 20.24 -14.39 -24.46
N HIS A 244 19.05 -14.42 -23.87
CA HIS A 244 18.83 -14.96 -22.53
C HIS A 244 18.93 -16.49 -22.57
N ASN A 245 20.10 -17.03 -22.23
CA ASN A 245 20.35 -18.47 -22.16
C ASN A 245 20.11 -19.04 -20.76
N HIS A 246 18.97 -18.70 -20.18
CA HIS A 246 18.55 -19.19 -18.87
C HIS A 246 17.02 -19.24 -18.82
N PRO A 247 16.42 -20.10 -17.98
CA PRO A 247 14.97 -20.08 -17.79
C PRO A 247 14.54 -18.75 -17.16
N TRP A 248 13.30 -18.34 -17.42
CA TRP A 248 12.74 -17.14 -16.81
C TRP A 248 12.47 -17.40 -15.32
N PRO A 249 12.92 -16.52 -14.42
CA PRO A 249 12.62 -16.66 -13.00
C PRO A 249 11.11 -16.52 -12.77
N HIS A 250 10.58 -17.29 -11.83
CA HIS A 250 9.20 -17.13 -11.36
C HIS A 250 8.98 -15.71 -10.81
N PRO A 251 8.08 -14.91 -11.41
CA PRO A 251 7.81 -13.56 -10.94
C PRO A 251 7.34 -13.53 -9.48
N LYS A 252 8.09 -12.78 -8.66
CA LYS A 252 7.75 -12.57 -7.24
C LYS A 252 6.50 -11.70 -7.03
N LYS A 253 6.12 -10.88 -8.02
CA LYS A 253 5.02 -9.92 -7.93
C LYS A 253 4.19 -9.96 -9.22
N PRO A 254 2.88 -9.74 -9.15
CA PRO A 254 2.05 -9.58 -10.35
C PRO A 254 2.52 -8.35 -11.14
N ASP A 255 2.46 -8.44 -12.47
CA ASP A 255 2.66 -7.31 -13.36
C ASP A 255 1.43 -6.36 -13.36
N PRO A 256 1.58 -5.11 -13.83
CA PRO A 256 0.48 -4.15 -13.90
C PRO A 256 -0.79 -4.68 -14.58
N LEU A 257 -0.68 -5.48 -15.63
CA LEU A 257 -1.84 -6.02 -16.34
C LEU A 257 -2.56 -7.09 -15.48
N ALA A 258 -1.80 -7.98 -14.84
CA ALA A 258 -2.35 -8.92 -13.87
C ALA A 258 -2.99 -8.22 -12.65
N LEU A 259 -2.47 -7.08 -12.22
CA LEU A 259 -3.09 -6.28 -11.15
C LEU A 259 -4.42 -5.67 -11.59
N ALA A 260 -4.54 -5.22 -12.84
CA ALA A 260 -5.81 -4.74 -13.38
C ALA A 260 -6.84 -5.87 -13.44
N ASP A 261 -6.44 -7.07 -13.89
CA ASP A 261 -7.31 -8.25 -13.93
C ASP A 261 -7.75 -8.69 -12.52
N LEU A 262 -6.85 -8.63 -11.54
CA LEU A 262 -7.17 -8.87 -10.13
C LEU A 262 -8.16 -7.82 -9.59
N ALA A 263 -7.99 -6.56 -9.96
CA ALA A 263 -8.90 -5.49 -9.54
C ALA A 263 -10.32 -5.72 -10.10
N ASP A 264 -10.44 -6.13 -11.36
CA ASP A 264 -11.73 -6.44 -11.97
C ASP A 264 -12.36 -7.70 -11.36
N ALA A 265 -11.56 -8.71 -10.98
CA ALA A 265 -12.04 -9.86 -10.22
C ALA A 265 -12.58 -9.46 -8.83
N ILE A 266 -11.90 -8.56 -8.12
CA ILE A 266 -12.33 -8.05 -6.81
C ILE A 266 -13.59 -7.20 -6.93
N LYS A 267 -13.69 -6.32 -7.95
CA LYS A 267 -14.90 -5.50 -8.18
C LYS A 267 -16.16 -6.35 -8.38
N LYS A 268 -16.04 -7.53 -9.01
CA LYS A 268 -17.17 -8.46 -9.19
C LYS A 268 -17.65 -9.05 -7.86
N ASN A 269 -16.78 -9.21 -6.88
CA ASN A 269 -17.13 -9.71 -5.54
C ASN A 269 -16.25 -9.07 -4.45
N PRO A 270 -16.54 -7.82 -4.04
CA PRO A 270 -15.68 -7.07 -3.11
C PRO A 270 -15.56 -7.74 -1.73
N GLN A 271 -16.59 -8.48 -1.32
CA GLN A 271 -16.66 -9.14 -0.02
C GLN A 271 -15.91 -10.49 0.01
N ALA A 272 -15.54 -11.05 -1.15
CA ALA A 272 -14.76 -12.28 -1.18
C ALA A 272 -13.41 -12.09 -0.50
N THR A 273 -13.09 -12.96 0.46
CA THR A 273 -11.78 -13.02 1.09
C THR A 273 -10.70 -13.45 0.10
N ALA A 274 -9.44 -13.14 0.38
CA ALA A 274 -8.32 -13.60 -0.45
C ALA A 274 -8.27 -15.14 -0.61
N LEU A 275 -8.72 -15.89 0.41
CA LEU A 275 -8.81 -17.34 0.33
C LEU A 275 -9.94 -17.79 -0.62
N GLN A 276 -11.11 -17.15 -0.54
CA GLN A 276 -12.22 -17.44 -1.46
C GLN A 276 -11.85 -17.10 -2.91
N LEU A 277 -11.17 -15.98 -3.14
CA LEU A 277 -10.65 -15.60 -4.47
C LEU A 277 -9.62 -16.61 -5.00
N LYS A 278 -8.83 -17.23 -4.12
CA LYS A 278 -7.85 -18.25 -4.46
C LYS A 278 -8.47 -19.61 -4.76
N ILE A 279 -9.49 -20.02 -4.00
CA ILE A 279 -10.22 -21.28 -4.23
C ILE A 279 -11.11 -21.18 -5.48
N GLY A 280 -11.59 -19.97 -5.80
CA GLY A 280 -12.59 -19.73 -6.82
C GLY A 280 -14.01 -20.02 -6.31
N GLN A 281 -15.02 -19.57 -7.06
CA GLN A 281 -16.41 -19.94 -6.84
C GLN A 281 -16.82 -20.99 -7.87
N ALA A 282 -17.39 -22.10 -7.43
CA ALA A 282 -17.96 -23.10 -8.31
C ALA A 282 -19.20 -22.51 -9.00
N THR A 283 -19.09 -22.21 -10.30
CA THR A 283 -20.21 -21.71 -11.11
C THR A 283 -20.87 -22.85 -11.90
N GLY A 284 -21.27 -23.91 -11.19
CA GLY A 284 -21.95 -25.08 -11.77
C GLY A 284 -21.01 -26.16 -12.33
N PRO A 285 -21.56 -27.32 -12.77
CA PRO A 285 -20.79 -28.52 -13.09
C PRO A 285 -19.87 -28.42 -14.32
N ASP A 286 -20.07 -27.43 -15.21
CA ASP A 286 -19.34 -27.32 -16.49
C ASP A 286 -18.53 -26.01 -16.66
N LYS A 287 -18.33 -25.21 -15.60
CA LYS A 287 -17.54 -23.97 -15.69
C LYS A 287 -16.21 -24.07 -14.98
N GLN A 288 -15.16 -23.59 -15.65
CA GLN A 288 -13.82 -23.45 -15.11
C GLN A 288 -13.86 -22.56 -13.85
N LEU A 289 -13.15 -22.97 -12.80
CA LEU A 289 -13.04 -22.17 -11.58
C LEU A 289 -12.16 -20.95 -11.88
N ASP A 290 -12.75 -19.76 -11.91
CA ASP A 290 -11.98 -18.52 -12.02
C ASP A 290 -11.22 -18.28 -10.69
N THR A 291 -9.95 -18.68 -10.65
CA THR A 291 -9.06 -18.44 -9.51
C THR A 291 -8.08 -17.32 -9.81
N ILE A 292 -7.76 -16.51 -8.79
CA ILE A 292 -6.73 -15.47 -8.92
C ILE A 292 -5.33 -16.06 -9.21
N THR A 293 -5.13 -17.37 -9.02
CA THR A 293 -3.87 -18.03 -9.40
C THR A 293 -3.70 -18.18 -10.91
N ASP A 294 -4.79 -18.20 -11.67
CA ASP A 294 -4.77 -18.19 -13.14
C ASP A 294 -4.43 -16.80 -13.69
N ILE A 295 -4.74 -15.73 -12.93
CA ILE A 295 -4.37 -14.35 -13.28
C ILE A 295 -2.85 -14.20 -13.23
N HIS A 296 -2.22 -14.66 -12.14
CA HIS A 296 -0.77 -14.61 -12.00
C HIS A 296 -0.26 -15.57 -10.91
N GLU A 297 0.75 -16.39 -11.23
CA GLU A 297 1.31 -17.42 -10.32
C GLU A 297 1.67 -16.90 -8.92
N SER A 298 2.22 -15.69 -8.82
CA SER A 298 2.57 -15.05 -7.54
C SER A 298 1.38 -14.90 -6.57
N LEU A 299 0.13 -14.87 -7.06
CA LEU A 299 -1.09 -14.77 -6.25
C LEU A 299 -1.47 -16.08 -5.56
N GLY A 300 -0.78 -17.18 -5.87
CA GLY A 300 -0.85 -18.41 -5.07
C GLY A 300 -0.36 -18.23 -3.62
N ASN A 301 0.44 -17.20 -3.34
CA ASN A 301 0.83 -16.84 -1.98
C ASN A 301 -0.30 -16.08 -1.27
N SER A 302 -0.82 -16.64 -0.18
CA SER A 302 -1.97 -16.10 0.55
C SER A 302 -1.75 -14.71 1.13
N ASP A 303 -0.57 -14.43 1.67
CA ASP A 303 -0.25 -13.12 2.24
C ASP A 303 -0.16 -12.05 1.15
N ARG A 304 0.40 -12.41 0.00
CA ARG A 304 0.47 -11.53 -1.17
C ARG A 304 -0.91 -11.24 -1.73
N ALA A 305 -1.76 -12.26 -1.87
CA ALA A 305 -3.14 -12.09 -2.30
C ALA A 305 -3.92 -11.18 -1.34
N ARG A 306 -3.77 -11.37 -0.02
CA ARG A 306 -4.39 -10.51 1.01
C ARG A 306 -3.88 -9.08 0.92
N TYR A 307 -2.57 -8.88 0.73
CA TYR A 307 -1.96 -7.57 0.57
C TYR A 307 -2.57 -6.82 -0.61
N TYR A 308 -2.53 -7.39 -1.82
CA TYR A 308 -3.03 -6.70 -3.01
C TYR A 308 -4.54 -6.49 -2.98
N ARG A 309 -5.31 -7.45 -2.44
CA ARG A 309 -6.75 -7.26 -2.22
C ARG A 309 -7.04 -6.03 -1.38
N ARG A 310 -6.32 -5.87 -0.26
CA ARG A 310 -6.51 -4.72 0.64
C ARG A 310 -6.17 -3.40 -0.05
N GLU A 311 -5.08 -3.35 -0.81
CA GLU A 311 -4.68 -2.13 -1.52
C GLU A 311 -5.71 -1.76 -2.61
N ILE A 312 -6.17 -2.76 -3.38
CA ILE A 312 -7.20 -2.55 -4.40
C ILE A 312 -8.52 -2.06 -3.79
N LEU A 313 -8.97 -2.65 -2.67
CA LEU A 313 -10.19 -2.19 -2.00
C LEU A 313 -10.07 -0.76 -1.49
N LYS A 314 -8.92 -0.38 -0.90
CA LYS A 314 -8.67 1.02 -0.52
C LYS A 314 -8.78 1.96 -1.72
N GLU A 315 -8.21 1.58 -2.86
CA GLU A 315 -8.31 2.39 -4.07
C GLU A 315 -9.76 2.51 -4.58
N ILE A 316 -10.55 1.43 -4.49
CA ILE A 316 -11.98 1.46 -4.83
C ILE A 316 -12.73 2.40 -3.88
N ASP A 317 -12.55 2.24 -2.57
CA ASP A 317 -13.18 3.05 -1.53
C ASP A 317 -12.80 4.54 -1.69
N GLU A 318 -11.52 4.85 -1.94
CA GLU A 318 -11.05 6.22 -2.20
C GLU A 318 -11.63 6.84 -3.47
N VAL A 319 -11.87 6.03 -4.52
CA VAL A 319 -12.50 6.50 -5.77
C VAL A 319 -13.99 6.75 -5.56
N GLU A 320 -14.67 5.92 -4.77
CA GLU A 320 -16.06 6.15 -4.37
C GLU A 320 -16.17 7.41 -3.50
N ASP A 321 -15.26 7.59 -2.54
CA ASP A 321 -15.14 8.78 -1.70
C ASP A 321 -14.90 10.09 -2.46
N LYS A 322 -14.21 10.00 -3.61
CA LYS A 322 -13.95 11.13 -4.53
C LYS A 322 -15.09 11.37 -5.52
N LYS A 323 -15.98 10.40 -5.74
CA LYS A 323 -17.13 10.51 -6.65
C LYS A 323 -18.43 10.91 -5.93
N GLY A 324 -18.49 10.79 -4.60
CA GLY A 324 -19.69 11.08 -3.83
C GLY A 324 -19.40 11.77 -2.52
N GLY A 325 -19.24 13.10 -2.57
CA GLY A 325 -19.40 13.94 -1.40
C GLY A 325 -20.25 15.14 -1.78
N GLY A 326 -21.55 15.07 -1.51
CA GLY A 326 -22.35 16.30 -1.46
C GLY A 326 -21.78 17.28 -0.44
N GLY A 327 -22.32 18.50 -0.35
CA GLY A 327 -21.88 19.48 0.65
C GLY A 327 -21.97 19.00 2.10
N ASP A 328 -22.65 17.87 2.35
CA ASP A 328 -22.85 17.21 3.64
C ASP A 328 -21.83 16.12 3.98
N LYS A 329 -20.90 15.75 3.08
CA LYS A 329 -19.92 14.68 3.37
C LYS A 329 -19.18 14.88 4.69
N PHE A 330 -18.71 16.11 4.93
CA PHE A 330 -18.06 16.48 6.18
C PHE A 330 -18.95 16.21 7.41
N LEU A 331 -20.25 16.50 7.32
CA LEU A 331 -21.18 16.23 8.42
C LEU A 331 -21.35 14.73 8.64
N ASN A 332 -21.47 13.94 7.58
CA ASN A 332 -21.54 12.49 7.66
C ASN A 332 -20.27 11.88 8.27
N ASP A 333 -19.09 12.40 7.92
CA ASP A 333 -17.82 12.01 8.52
C ASP A 333 -17.80 12.32 10.02
N MET A 334 -18.29 13.50 10.44
CA MET A 334 -18.42 13.83 11.86
C MET A 334 -19.37 12.88 12.59
N PHE A 335 -20.51 12.51 11.99
CA PHE A 335 -21.44 11.53 12.58
C PHE A 335 -20.80 10.14 12.70
N GLN A 336 -20.01 9.73 11.71
CA GLN A 336 -19.29 8.45 11.77
C GLN A 336 -18.21 8.45 12.85
N TRP A 337 -17.53 9.57 13.09
CA TRP A 337 -16.53 9.69 14.15
C TRP A 337 -17.19 9.56 15.52
N ASP A 338 -18.31 10.24 15.72
CA ASP A 338 -19.12 10.15 16.93
C ASP A 338 -19.60 8.70 17.18
N GLN A 339 -20.16 8.04 16.16
CA GLN A 339 -20.57 6.62 16.24
C GLN A 339 -19.41 5.66 16.56
N LYS A 340 -18.18 6.02 16.19
CA LYS A 340 -16.96 5.26 16.50
C LYS A 340 -16.32 5.66 17.83
N GLY A 341 -16.99 6.53 18.60
CA GLY A 341 -16.59 6.93 19.94
C GLY A 341 -15.62 8.11 20.00
N LEU A 342 -15.49 8.92 18.94
CA LEU A 342 -14.74 10.16 18.96
C LEU A 342 -15.72 11.35 18.98
N GLU A 343 -16.12 11.75 20.17
CA GLU A 343 -17.18 12.72 20.42
C GLU A 343 -16.67 14.15 20.28
N VAL A 344 -17.51 15.06 19.77
CA VAL A 344 -17.20 16.50 19.73
C VAL A 344 -17.61 17.15 21.05
N ILE A 345 -16.64 17.46 21.90
CA ILE A 345 -16.86 18.08 23.22
C ILE A 345 -16.88 19.61 23.19
N SER A 346 -16.42 20.23 22.09
CA SER A 346 -16.56 21.68 21.86
C SER A 346 -16.42 22.00 20.37
N CYS A 347 -17.20 22.95 19.86
CA CYS A 347 -17.03 23.45 18.50
C CYS A 347 -17.44 24.93 18.37
N SER A 348 -16.85 25.62 17.40
CA SER A 348 -17.31 26.95 16.99
C SER A 348 -16.91 27.23 15.55
N PHE A 349 -17.76 28.00 14.87
CA PHE A 349 -17.55 28.50 13.51
C PHE A 349 -17.35 30.02 13.48
N ARG A 350 -17.27 30.67 14.64
CA ARG A 350 -17.11 32.13 14.74
C ARG A 350 -15.68 32.52 14.42
N ARG A 351 -15.53 33.64 13.70
CA ARG A 351 -14.24 34.21 13.31
C ARG A 351 -13.31 34.39 14.52
N GLY A 352 -12.09 33.87 14.41
CA GLY A 352 -11.06 33.89 15.47
C GLY A 352 -11.26 32.83 16.56
N ARG A 353 -12.27 31.96 16.42
CA ARG A 353 -12.63 30.90 17.38
C ARG A 353 -13.04 29.61 16.67
N GLU A 354 -12.64 29.45 15.41
CA GLU A 354 -12.95 28.28 14.60
C GLU A 354 -12.18 27.06 15.12
N HIS A 355 -12.91 26.12 15.72
CA HIS A 355 -12.33 24.91 16.28
C HIS A 355 -13.34 23.77 16.35
N PHE A 356 -12.80 22.55 16.41
CA PHE A 356 -13.50 21.35 16.84
C PHE A 356 -12.60 20.63 17.85
N THR A 357 -13.11 20.34 19.03
CA THR A 357 -12.41 19.57 20.06
C THR A 357 -13.09 18.23 20.22
N PHE A 358 -12.27 17.18 20.17
CA PHE A 358 -12.68 15.80 20.16
C PHE A 358 -12.10 15.06 21.36
N GLN A 359 -12.88 14.13 21.89
CA GLN A 359 -12.46 13.23 22.97
C GLN A 359 -13.28 11.94 22.89
N SER A 360 -12.66 10.80 23.18
CA SER A 360 -13.42 9.55 23.39
C SER A 360 -13.79 9.37 24.85
N PRO A 361 -14.84 8.59 25.19
CA PRO A 361 -15.16 8.26 26.57
C PRO A 361 -13.96 7.71 27.34
N TRP A 362 -13.17 6.83 26.70
CA TRP A 362 -11.97 6.27 27.31
C TRP A 362 -10.89 7.33 27.60
N MET A 363 -10.71 8.32 26.73
CA MET A 363 -9.78 9.44 26.97
C MET A 363 -10.23 10.28 28.18
N SER A 364 -11.53 10.55 28.28
CA SER A 364 -12.13 11.29 29.40
C SER A 364 -11.97 10.54 30.72
N GLU A 365 -12.25 9.22 30.72
CA GLU A 365 -12.04 8.34 31.87
C GLU A 365 -10.59 8.34 32.33
N ARG A 366 -9.63 8.18 31.40
CA ARG A 366 -8.20 8.16 31.75
C ARG A 366 -7.72 9.50 32.31
N LEU A 367 -8.24 10.62 31.77
CA LEU A 367 -7.89 11.96 32.24
C LEU A 367 -8.29 12.20 33.70
N LEU A 368 -9.40 11.60 34.14
CA LEU A 368 -9.98 11.78 35.48
C LEU A 368 -9.81 10.55 36.38
N ASP A 369 -9.02 9.56 35.92
CA ASP A 369 -8.81 8.30 36.61
C ASP A 369 -8.07 8.52 37.93
N ARG A 370 -8.41 7.71 38.93
CA ARG A 370 -7.75 7.74 40.24
C ARG A 370 -6.94 6.48 40.43
N SER A 371 -5.72 6.62 40.95
CA SER A 371 -4.88 5.47 41.28
C SER A 371 -5.56 4.61 42.34
N GLU A 372 -5.52 3.28 42.16
CA GLU A 372 -5.97 2.32 43.17
C GLU A 372 -5.22 2.54 44.50
N ASP A 373 -3.92 2.81 44.41
CA ASP A 373 -3.08 3.18 45.54
C ASP A 373 -3.34 4.62 45.98
N GLY A 374 -4.17 4.78 47.00
CA GLY A 374 -4.37 6.05 47.71
C GLY A 374 -5.40 7.00 47.10
N ASN A 375 -6.18 6.56 46.10
CA ASN A 375 -7.29 7.32 45.51
C ASN A 375 -6.86 8.70 44.97
N LYS A 376 -5.65 8.80 44.42
CA LYS A 376 -5.07 10.07 43.95
C LYS A 376 -5.33 10.27 42.48
N LEU A 377 -5.66 11.50 42.09
CA LEU A 377 -5.69 11.91 40.70
C LEU A 377 -4.27 11.94 40.10
N TYR A 378 -4.22 11.78 38.78
CA TYR A 378 -2.98 11.83 38.02
C TYR A 378 -2.17 13.10 38.30
N SER A 379 -0.88 12.93 38.57
CA SER A 379 0.05 14.03 38.89
C SER A 379 1.30 14.06 38.00
N GLY A 380 1.35 13.24 36.94
CA GLY A 380 2.49 13.16 36.02
C GLY A 380 2.62 14.35 35.07
N GLY A 381 1.60 15.22 35.01
CA GLY A 381 1.53 16.37 34.13
C GLY A 381 1.09 16.00 32.71
N LEU A 382 0.48 16.96 32.03
CA LEU A 382 -0.02 16.83 30.66
C LEU A 382 0.98 17.42 29.66
N ILE A 383 1.09 16.87 28.45
CA ILE A 383 1.94 17.41 27.38
C ILE A 383 1.04 17.89 26.24
N SER A 384 1.20 19.15 25.80
CA SER A 384 0.42 19.69 24.68
C SER A 384 1.29 20.16 23.51
N ASP A 385 1.06 19.59 22.32
CA ASP A 385 1.85 19.84 21.11
C ASP A 385 0.99 19.99 19.84
N VAL A 386 1.48 20.77 18.87
CA VAL A 386 0.84 21.06 17.58
C VAL A 386 1.47 20.27 16.44
N THR A 387 0.64 19.51 15.72
CA THR A 387 1.02 18.87 14.45
C THR A 387 0.66 19.74 13.25
N TYR A 388 1.68 20.29 12.59
CA TYR A 388 1.53 21.35 11.57
C TYR A 388 1.00 20.90 10.21
N ARG A 389 1.16 19.62 9.85
CA ARG A 389 0.90 19.11 8.48
C ARG A 389 -0.14 18.00 8.43
N PHE A 390 -0.92 17.85 9.50
CA PHE A 390 -1.95 16.82 9.54
C PHE A 390 -3.14 17.19 8.64
N PHE A 391 -3.59 18.44 8.71
CA PHE A 391 -4.68 18.96 7.89
C PHE A 391 -4.15 19.88 6.79
N GLU A 392 -4.80 19.88 5.63
CA GLU A 392 -4.51 20.84 4.55
C GLU A 392 -4.78 22.29 4.98
N SER A 393 -5.82 22.48 5.80
CA SER A 393 -6.12 23.78 6.41
C SER A 393 -6.40 23.63 7.90
N GLY A 394 -5.69 24.41 8.73
CA GLY A 394 -5.71 24.33 10.19
C GLY A 394 -4.66 23.38 10.75
N TYR A 395 -4.72 23.15 12.06
CA TYR A 395 -3.70 22.46 12.83
C TYR A 395 -4.33 21.47 13.82
N LEU A 396 -3.66 20.35 14.07
CA LEU A 396 -4.05 19.41 15.11
C LEU A 396 -3.26 19.74 16.39
N LEU A 397 -3.96 20.16 17.44
CA LEU A 397 -3.40 20.36 18.78
C LEU A 397 -3.80 19.18 19.67
N THR A 398 -2.82 18.51 20.26
CA THR A 398 -3.01 17.31 21.07
C THR A 398 -2.53 17.55 22.49
N THR A 399 -3.38 17.27 23.49
CA THR A 399 -2.94 17.08 24.87
C THR A 399 -2.86 15.60 25.18
N SER A 400 -1.74 15.16 25.75
CA SER A 400 -1.44 13.79 26.11
C SER A 400 -1.11 13.65 27.60
N MET A 401 -1.37 12.46 28.15
CA MET A 401 -0.93 12.05 29.49
C MET A 401 -0.16 10.72 29.40
N TYR A 402 0.66 10.42 30.40
CA TYR A 402 1.30 9.10 30.47
C TYR A 402 0.36 8.09 31.12
N CYS A 403 0.18 6.93 30.48
CA CYS A 403 -0.64 5.85 31.00
C CYS A 403 0.25 4.71 31.48
N ASP A 404 0.29 4.50 32.80
CA ASP A 404 1.11 3.47 33.44
C ASP A 404 0.69 2.05 33.05
N ALA A 405 -0.60 1.80 32.85
CA ALA A 405 -1.13 0.47 32.52
C ALA A 405 -0.54 -0.08 31.20
N ILE A 406 -0.29 0.81 30.22
CA ILE A 406 0.26 0.42 28.91
C ILE A 406 1.66 0.99 28.66
N GLN A 407 2.23 1.67 29.65
CA GLN A 407 3.57 2.29 29.61
C GLN A 407 3.78 3.22 28.40
N ARG A 408 2.76 4.02 28.03
CA ARG A 408 2.79 4.91 26.85
C ARG A 408 2.10 6.25 27.10
N TRP A 409 2.52 7.25 26.35
CA TRP A 409 1.78 8.51 26.21
C TRP A 409 0.53 8.27 25.37
N ILE A 410 -0.61 8.71 25.90
CA ILE A 410 -1.92 8.59 25.26
C ILE A 410 -2.53 9.98 25.06
N PRO A 411 -3.21 10.24 23.94
CA PRO A 411 -3.97 11.47 23.80
C PRO A 411 -5.15 11.45 24.79
N VAL A 412 -5.44 12.61 25.38
CA VAL A 412 -6.61 12.82 26.26
C VAL A 412 -7.53 13.91 25.73
N GLN A 413 -7.04 14.77 24.83
CA GLN A 413 -7.86 15.76 24.12
C GLN A 413 -7.21 16.09 22.77
N LEU A 414 -8.03 16.18 21.73
CA LEU A 414 -7.60 16.56 20.38
C LEU A 414 -8.39 17.79 19.94
N SER A 415 -7.75 18.79 19.35
CA SER A 415 -8.44 19.90 18.70
C SER A 415 -7.95 20.12 17.29
N TRP A 416 -8.88 20.25 16.35
CA TRP A 416 -8.63 21.01 15.14
C TRP A 416 -8.78 22.51 15.45
N ILE A 417 -7.75 23.30 15.15
CA ILE A 417 -7.78 24.77 15.29
C ILE A 417 -7.40 25.43 13.98
N ARG A 418 -8.08 26.54 13.64
CA ARG A 418 -7.86 27.23 12.37
C ARG A 418 -6.54 27.99 12.30
N GLY A 419 -5.99 28.42 13.44
CA GLY A 419 -4.79 29.24 13.52
C GLY A 419 -3.96 28.96 14.78
N LEU A 420 -2.83 29.65 14.89
CA LEU A 420 -1.87 29.51 16.00
C LEU A 420 -1.81 30.76 16.88
N SER A 421 -2.86 31.57 16.89
CA SER A 421 -2.98 32.71 17.81
C SER A 421 -3.23 32.24 19.24
N GLU A 422 -2.98 33.14 20.19
CA GLU A 422 -3.27 32.94 21.61
C GLU A 422 -4.71 32.47 21.86
N ASP A 423 -5.69 33.03 21.12
CA ASP A 423 -7.10 32.68 21.26
C ASP A 423 -7.40 31.20 21.02
N TYR A 424 -6.78 30.57 20.01
CA TYR A 424 -7.00 29.16 19.72
C TYR A 424 -6.43 28.25 20.82
N TYR A 425 -5.27 28.61 21.38
CA TYR A 425 -4.71 27.90 22.52
C TYR A 425 -5.57 28.09 23.77
N THR A 426 -6.04 29.31 24.03
CA THR A 426 -6.97 29.60 25.14
C THR A 426 -8.22 28.73 25.04
N ILE A 427 -8.78 28.56 23.84
CA ILE A 427 -9.95 27.69 23.62
C ILE A 427 -9.63 26.24 24.02
N HIS A 428 -8.56 25.66 23.48
CA HIS A 428 -8.20 24.26 23.75
C HIS A 428 -7.98 24.02 25.25
N PHE A 429 -7.23 24.88 25.93
CA PHE A 429 -7.00 24.75 27.36
C PHE A 429 -8.24 25.04 28.20
N THR A 430 -9.14 25.92 27.76
CA THR A 430 -10.41 26.17 28.45
C THR A 430 -11.27 24.91 28.46
N VAL A 431 -11.40 24.25 27.31
CA VAL A 431 -12.15 22.98 27.19
C VAL A 431 -11.52 21.89 28.06
N LEU A 432 -10.18 21.84 28.12
CA LEU A 432 -9.46 20.90 28.98
C LEU A 432 -9.76 21.15 30.47
N PHE A 433 -9.59 22.39 30.95
CA PHE A 433 -9.74 22.70 32.37
C PHE A 433 -11.18 22.63 32.86
N GLN A 434 -12.16 22.90 32.00
CA GLN A 434 -13.57 22.76 32.35
C GLN A 434 -13.93 21.33 32.77
N GLN A 435 -13.27 20.32 32.20
CA GLN A 435 -13.45 18.92 32.58
C GLN A 435 -13.00 18.63 34.03
N PHE A 436 -12.14 19.48 34.61
CA PHE A 436 -11.69 19.32 36.00
C PHE A 436 -12.67 19.91 37.02
N LEU A 437 -13.70 20.65 36.58
CA LEU A 437 -14.61 21.36 37.48
C LEU A 437 -15.70 20.46 38.12
N LEU A 438 -15.55 19.14 38.04
CA LEU A 438 -16.46 18.21 38.71
C LEU A 438 -16.48 18.44 40.22
N HIS A 439 -17.68 18.47 40.82
CA HIS A 439 -17.86 18.67 42.25
C HIS A 439 -17.15 17.62 43.12
N SER A 440 -16.87 16.44 42.57
CA SER A 440 -16.12 15.35 43.21
C SER A 440 -14.60 15.55 43.24
N ILE A 441 -14.07 16.58 42.57
CA ILE A 441 -12.64 16.90 42.53
C ILE A 441 -12.40 18.16 43.37
N LEU A 442 -11.51 18.06 44.35
CA LEU A 442 -11.20 19.17 45.25
C LEU A 442 -10.41 20.27 44.53
N PRO A 443 -10.57 21.56 44.88
CA PRO A 443 -9.90 22.67 44.19
C PRO A 443 -8.38 22.47 44.00
N GLU A 444 -7.68 22.03 45.02
CA GLU A 444 -6.25 21.74 44.99
C GLU A 444 -5.88 20.56 44.08
N GLU A 445 -6.78 19.60 43.88
CA GLU A 445 -6.60 18.50 42.92
C GLU A 445 -6.78 19.00 41.48
N ARG A 446 -7.77 19.87 41.24
CA ARG A 446 -7.99 20.49 39.91
C ARG A 446 -6.76 21.27 39.45
N GLU A 447 -6.19 22.05 40.36
CA GLU A 447 -4.99 22.82 40.06
C GLU A 447 -3.75 21.94 39.84
N LYS A 448 -3.67 20.76 40.47
CA LYS A 448 -2.60 19.80 40.23
C LYS A 448 -2.74 19.15 38.87
N LEU A 449 -3.94 18.71 38.50
CA LEU A 449 -4.27 18.15 37.18
C LEU A 449 -3.93 19.10 36.03
N ALA A 450 -4.14 20.41 36.23
CA ALA A 450 -3.80 21.43 35.24
C ALA A 450 -2.29 21.58 34.96
N THR A 451 -1.41 20.95 35.75
CA THR A 451 0.03 21.00 35.54
C THR A 451 0.39 20.46 34.16
N SER A 452 1.03 21.28 33.34
CA SER A 452 1.26 20.95 31.94
C SER A 452 2.67 21.33 31.47
N ILE A 453 3.14 20.62 30.44
CA ILE A 453 4.28 20.95 29.62
C ILE A 453 3.72 21.36 28.26
N VAL A 454 4.07 22.55 27.81
CA VAL A 454 3.66 23.08 26.51
C VAL A 454 4.91 23.37 25.69
N ASP A 455 4.77 23.33 24.37
CA ASP A 455 5.79 23.81 23.47
C ASP A 455 6.15 25.28 23.78
N PHE A 456 7.42 25.65 23.62
CA PHE A 456 7.96 26.96 24.03
C PHE A 456 7.42 28.16 23.23
N SER A 457 6.34 27.99 22.45
CA SER A 457 5.73 29.10 21.74
C SER A 457 5.06 30.07 22.74
N LYS A 458 5.36 31.36 22.58
CA LYS A 458 4.78 32.41 23.45
C LYS A 458 3.25 32.42 23.38
N ALA A 459 2.67 32.13 22.23
CA ALA A 459 1.22 32.11 22.04
C ALA A 459 0.55 30.99 22.84
N GLN A 460 1.16 29.80 22.89
CA GLN A 460 0.61 28.67 23.65
C GLN A 460 0.75 28.89 25.16
N GLN A 461 1.89 29.43 25.63
CA GLN A 461 2.07 29.80 27.03
C GLN A 461 1.03 30.83 27.49
N LYS A 462 0.83 31.89 26.69
CA LYS A 462 -0.18 32.91 27.00
C LYS A 462 -1.59 32.34 26.97
N GLY A 463 -1.91 31.51 25.97
CA GLY A 463 -3.22 30.88 25.87
C GLY A 463 -3.52 29.95 27.05
N PHE A 464 -2.52 29.19 27.51
CA PHE A 464 -2.62 28.39 28.73
C PHE A 464 -2.93 29.27 29.95
N VAL A 465 -2.16 30.34 30.14
CA VAL A 465 -2.33 31.27 31.28
C VAL A 465 -3.72 31.91 31.25
N ALA A 466 -4.16 32.40 30.09
CA ALA A 466 -5.47 33.00 29.92
C ALA A 466 -6.60 32.01 30.25
N ALA A 467 -6.51 30.77 29.74
CA ALA A 467 -7.48 29.73 30.03
C ALA A 467 -7.52 29.36 31.52
N TYR A 468 -6.35 29.20 32.15
CA TYR A 468 -6.24 28.83 33.56
C TYR A 468 -6.87 29.89 34.46
N MET A 469 -6.52 31.16 34.23
CA MET A 469 -7.07 32.30 34.97
C MET A 469 -8.58 32.38 34.84
N ASN A 470 -9.09 32.23 33.62
CA ASN A 470 -10.53 32.28 33.33
C ASN A 470 -11.30 31.13 34.00
N VAL A 471 -10.82 29.90 33.88
CA VAL A 471 -11.54 28.71 34.36
C VAL A 471 -11.48 28.56 35.88
N PHE A 472 -10.35 28.88 36.50
CA PHE A 472 -10.17 28.76 37.96
C PHE A 472 -10.42 30.07 38.73
N GLY A 473 -10.80 31.15 38.04
CA GLY A 473 -11.08 32.45 38.67
C GLY A 473 -9.85 33.08 39.34
N LYS A 474 -8.66 32.87 38.78
CA LYS A 474 -7.38 33.38 39.32
C LYS A 474 -7.01 34.70 38.67
N THR A 475 -6.51 35.65 39.46
CA THR A 475 -6.11 36.99 38.99
C THR A 475 -4.60 37.12 38.82
N ASP A 476 -3.79 36.22 39.37
CA ASP A 476 -2.34 36.25 39.26
C ASP A 476 -1.83 35.37 38.11
N ALA A 477 -1.33 36.00 37.05
CA ALA A 477 -0.71 35.31 35.92
C ALA A 477 0.55 34.52 36.31
N ASN A 478 1.26 34.92 37.36
CA ASN A 478 2.43 34.18 37.83
C ASN A 478 2.05 32.85 38.49
N GLU A 479 0.88 32.79 39.13
CA GLU A 479 0.34 31.54 39.68
C GLU A 479 0.03 30.55 38.55
N ALA A 480 -0.63 31.01 37.48
CA ALA A 480 -0.91 30.21 36.30
C ALA A 480 0.39 29.74 35.60
N MET A 481 1.36 30.64 35.47
CA MET A 481 2.66 30.32 34.85
C MET A 481 3.42 29.24 35.63
N LYS A 482 3.33 29.20 36.97
CA LYS A 482 3.98 28.15 37.79
C LYS A 482 3.42 26.74 37.54
N LYS A 483 2.25 26.62 36.91
CA LYS A 483 1.67 25.33 36.50
C LYS A 483 2.25 24.82 35.18
N LEU A 484 2.92 25.68 34.41
CA LEU A 484 3.75 25.26 33.29
C LEU A 484 5.09 24.73 33.80
N LYS A 485 5.44 23.51 33.40
CA LYS A 485 6.73 22.87 33.73
C LYS A 485 7.61 22.80 32.48
N GLY A 486 8.92 22.89 32.67
CA GLY A 486 9.90 22.71 31.60
C GLY A 486 10.14 21.22 31.31
N CYS A 487 10.43 20.89 30.05
CA CYS A 487 10.92 19.57 29.67
C CYS A 487 12.44 19.48 29.86
N ARG A 488 12.94 18.47 30.57
CA ARG A 488 14.39 18.26 30.82
C ARG A 488 15.21 17.95 29.56
N GLU A 489 14.59 17.44 28.50
CA GLU A 489 15.25 17.15 27.21
C GLU A 489 15.46 18.40 26.34
N HIS A 490 14.81 19.51 26.69
CA HIS A 490 14.93 20.79 25.98
C HIS A 490 15.63 21.88 26.81
N PHE A 491 16.16 21.55 28.00
CA PHE A 491 16.93 22.44 28.87
C PHE A 491 18.38 21.98 29.01
#